data_AF-V4JX42-F1
#
_entry.id   AF-V4JX42-F1
#
_cell.length_a   1.000
_cell.length_b   1.000
_cell.length_c   1.000
_cell.angle_alpha   90.00
_cell.angle_beta   90.00
_cell.angle_gamma   90.00
#
_symmetry.space_group_name_H-M   'P 1'
#
loop_
_entity.id
_entity.type
_entity.pdbx_description
1 polymer ?
#
loop_
_entity_poly.entity_id
_entity_poly.type
_entity_poly.pdbx_seq_one_letter_code
_entity_poly.pdbx_strand_id
1 'polypeptide(L)'
;MPGIEHEVVQAIHGRIRMRVPRLRQDGDFATRLRALVSALEAVTDMRVDRAAASIVVHYGESSLSADELQARLVTAIEQAAWLLSKI
;
A
#
# COMPACT_ATOMS: atom_id res chain seq x y z
N MET A 1 -10.44 -0.70 16.26
CA MET A 1 -9.66 -1.75 15.56
C MET A 1 -8.19 -1.48 15.81
N PRO A 2 -7.35 -2.46 16.18
CA PRO A 2 -5.91 -2.18 16.22
C PRO A 2 -5.48 -1.88 14.79
N GLY A 3 -5.06 -0.63 14.53
CA GLY A 3 -4.60 -0.22 13.21
C GLY A 3 -3.36 -1.01 12.81
N ILE A 4 -3.21 -1.29 11.52
CA ILE A 4 -1.95 -1.82 11.00
C ILE A 4 -0.94 -0.69 11.03
N GLU A 5 0.22 -0.90 11.66
CA GLU A 5 1.28 0.10 11.69
C GLU A 5 1.74 0.45 10.27
N HIS A 6 1.69 1.73 9.94
CA HIS A 6 2.17 2.25 8.66
C HIS A 6 2.59 3.71 8.80
N GLU A 7 3.50 4.14 7.94
CA GLU A 7 4.06 5.49 7.93
C GLU A 7 4.36 5.92 6.49
N VAL A 8 4.08 7.17 6.15
CA VAL A 8 4.53 7.76 4.88
C VAL A 8 5.99 8.16 5.02
N VAL A 9 6.88 7.39 4.40
CA VAL A 9 8.34 7.66 4.42
C VAL A 9 8.69 8.78 3.45
N GLN A 10 7.99 8.82 2.30
CA GLN A 10 8.25 9.80 1.26
C GLN A 10 7.02 9.96 0.37
N ALA A 11 6.56 11.19 0.18
CA ALA A 11 5.57 11.55 -0.82
C ALA A 11 6.16 12.63 -1.71
N ILE A 12 6.30 12.33 -3.00
CA ILE A 12 6.71 13.28 -4.03
C ILE A 12 5.71 13.22 -5.19
N HIS A 13 5.84 14.15 -6.12
CA HIS A 13 5.09 14.21 -7.37
C HIS A 13 5.05 12.84 -8.07
N GLY A 14 3.84 12.27 -8.18
CA GLY A 14 3.56 11.00 -8.83
C GLY A 14 4.13 9.76 -8.15
N ARG A 15 4.67 9.85 -6.92
CA ARG A 15 5.21 8.70 -6.18
C ARG A 15 5.05 8.80 -4.67
N ILE A 16 4.49 7.77 -4.05
CA ILE A 16 4.42 7.61 -2.60
C ILE A 16 5.16 6.34 -2.16
N ARG A 17 5.93 6.44 -1.07
CA ARG A 17 6.53 5.33 -0.35
C ARG A 17 5.97 5.27 1.06
N MET A 18 5.33 4.14 1.38
CA MET A 18 4.84 3.85 2.72
C MET A 18 5.60 2.69 3.35
N ARG A 19 6.05 2.86 4.59
CA ARG A 19 6.55 1.79 5.42
C ARG A 19 5.36 1.07 6.06
N VAL A 20 5.39 -0.26 6.00
CA VAL A 20 4.40 -1.16 6.60
C VAL A 20 5.16 -2.36 7.16
N PRO A 21 5.55 -2.36 8.45
CA PRO A 21 6.44 -3.37 9.04
C PRO A 21 6.01 -4.82 8.81
N ARG A 22 4.69 -5.07 8.76
CA ARG A 22 4.09 -6.38 8.49
C ARG A 22 4.54 -7.01 7.15
N LEU A 23 4.89 -6.20 6.14
CA LEU A 23 5.37 -6.69 4.83
C LEU A 23 6.62 -7.57 4.93
N ARG A 24 7.46 -7.35 5.95
CA ARG A 24 8.64 -8.18 6.19
C ARG A 24 8.24 -9.58 6.64
N GLN A 25 7.29 -9.67 7.54
CA GLN A 25 6.94 -10.90 8.26
C GLN A 25 5.91 -11.76 7.51
N ASP A 26 4.97 -11.13 6.80
CA ASP A 26 3.79 -11.80 6.24
C ASP A 26 3.79 -11.69 4.71
N GLY A 27 4.18 -12.78 4.05
CA GLY A 27 4.26 -12.86 2.58
C GLY A 27 2.90 -12.90 1.90
N ASP A 28 1.90 -13.47 2.57
CA ASP A 28 0.53 -13.52 2.07
C ASP A 28 -0.11 -12.14 2.15
N PHE A 29 0.18 -11.39 3.23
CA PHE A 29 -0.22 -9.99 3.35
C PHE A 29 0.41 -9.15 2.25
N ALA A 30 1.70 -9.33 1.98
CA ALA A 30 2.37 -8.64 0.87
C ALA A 30 1.73 -8.94 -0.48
N THR A 31 1.33 -10.20 -0.72
CA THR A 31 0.67 -10.62 -1.96
C THR A 31 -0.74 -10.01 -2.08
N ARG A 32 -1.52 -10.03 -1.00
CA ARG A 32 -2.86 -9.42 -0.94
C ARG A 32 -2.80 -7.91 -1.14
N LEU A 33 -1.88 -7.23 -0.44
CA LEU A 33 -1.70 -5.79 -0.58
C LEU A 33 -1.32 -5.43 -2.01
N ARG A 34 -0.42 -6.20 -2.63
CA ARG A 34 -0.07 -6.01 -4.04
C ARG A 34 -1.30 -6.14 -4.94
N ALA A 35 -2.13 -7.17 -4.76
CA ALA A 35 -3.33 -7.34 -5.55
C ALA A 35 -4.32 -6.16 -5.40
N LEU A 36 -4.54 -5.69 -4.17
CA LEU A 36 -5.45 -4.58 -3.90
C LEU A 36 -4.95 -3.25 -4.48
N VAL A 37 -3.66 -2.95 -4.31
CA VAL A 37 -3.09 -1.70 -4.82
C VAL A 37 -2.96 -1.73 -6.35
N SER A 38 -2.68 -2.88 -6.97
CA SER A 38 -2.69 -3.02 -8.43
C SER A 38 -4.07 -2.86 -9.06
N ALA A 39 -5.15 -3.03 -8.29
CA ALA A 39 -6.52 -2.82 -8.77
C ALA A 39 -6.95 -1.34 -8.75
N LEU A 40 -6.13 -0.44 -8.20
CA LEU A 40 -6.40 0.98 -8.20
C LEU A 40 -6.06 1.57 -9.58
N GLU A 41 -7.07 2.08 -10.30
CA GLU A 41 -6.90 2.63 -11.66
C GLU A 41 -5.86 3.75 -11.77
N ALA A 42 -5.65 4.52 -10.69
CA ALA A 42 -4.69 5.61 -10.66
C ALA A 42 -3.22 5.15 -10.56
N VAL A 43 -2.98 3.87 -10.21
CA VAL A 43 -1.63 3.31 -10.03
C VAL A 43 -1.06 2.92 -11.38
N THR A 44 0.09 3.49 -11.72
CA THR A 44 0.80 3.23 -12.98
C THR A 44 1.90 2.19 -12.84
N ASP A 45 2.54 2.14 -11.67
CA ASP A 45 3.53 1.12 -11.32
C ASP A 45 3.58 0.95 -9.79
N MET A 46 3.98 -0.23 -9.32
CA MET A 46 4.07 -0.50 -7.89
C MET A 46 5.07 -1.60 -7.56
N ARG A 47 5.77 -1.40 -6.45
CA ARG A 47 6.74 -2.35 -5.92
C ARG A 47 6.56 -2.54 -4.42
N VAL A 48 6.52 -3.80 -4.00
CA VAL A 48 6.65 -4.19 -2.60
C VAL A 48 8.09 -4.59 -2.31
N ASP A 49 8.71 -3.90 -1.36
CA ASP A 49 10.04 -4.20 -0.84
C ASP A 49 9.93 -4.81 0.56
N ARG A 50 10.00 -6.15 0.62
CA ARG A 50 9.88 -6.89 1.89
C ARG A 50 11.09 -6.67 2.82
N ALA A 51 12.29 -6.44 2.26
CA ALA A 51 13.48 -6.20 3.07
C ALA A 51 13.36 -4.85 3.79
N ALA A 52 12.97 -3.81 3.05
CA ALA A 52 12.72 -2.48 3.59
C ALA A 52 11.38 -2.35 4.34
N ALA A 53 10.53 -3.38 4.30
CA ALA A 53 9.16 -3.36 4.82
C ALA A 53 8.37 -2.15 4.30
N SER A 54 8.45 -1.89 2.99
CA SER A 54 7.81 -0.73 2.36
C SER A 54 7.15 -1.07 1.04
N ILE A 55 6.12 -0.32 0.69
CA ILE A 55 5.51 -0.29 -0.64
C ILE A 55 5.84 1.06 -1.30
N VAL A 56 6.21 1.02 -2.57
CA VAL A 56 6.41 2.19 -3.43
C VAL A 56 5.36 2.15 -4.52
N VAL A 57 4.66 3.25 -4.71
CA VAL A 57 3.54 3.37 -5.64
C VAL A 57 3.75 4.59 -6.52
N HIS A 58 3.72 4.37 -7.83
CA HIS A 58 3.69 5.42 -8.83
C HIS A 58 2.24 5.62 -9.29
N TYR A 59 1.84 6.88 -9.46
CA TYR A 59 0.47 7.23 -9.81
C TYR A 59 0.41 8.44 -10.74
N GLY A 60 -0.67 8.52 -11.52
CA GLY A 60 -0.94 9.67 -12.38
C GLY A 60 -1.45 10.86 -11.57
N GLU A 61 -0.68 11.95 -11.50
CA GLU A 61 -1.06 13.17 -10.77
C GLU A 61 -2.30 13.85 -11.37
N SER A 62 -2.58 13.64 -12.67
CA SER A 62 -3.81 14.11 -13.31
C SER A 62 -5.06 13.35 -12.85
N SER A 63 -4.87 12.18 -12.21
CA SER A 63 -5.95 11.24 -11.90
C SER A 63 -6.25 11.16 -10.40
N LEU A 64 -5.28 11.47 -9.53
CA LEU A 64 -5.42 11.34 -8.09
C LEU A 64 -4.42 12.25 -7.35
N SER A 65 -4.85 12.90 -6.28
CA SER A 65 -3.94 13.63 -5.40
C SER A 65 -3.15 12.69 -4.47
N ALA A 66 -2.04 13.20 -3.90
CA ALA A 66 -1.22 12.43 -2.97
C ALA A 66 -2.00 11.98 -1.72
N ASP A 67 -2.83 12.86 -1.16
CA ASP A 67 -3.64 12.59 0.02
C ASP A 67 -4.71 11.53 -0.26
N GLU A 68 -5.38 11.61 -1.42
CA GLU A 68 -6.35 10.59 -1.82
C GLU A 68 -5.68 9.24 -2.07
N LEU A 69 -4.50 9.22 -2.70
CA LEU A 69 -3.74 7.99 -2.84
C LEU A 69 -3.38 7.41 -1.48
N GLN A 70 -2.85 8.24 -0.58
CA GLN A 70 -2.50 7.81 0.77
C GLN A 70 -3.71 7.19 1.47
N ALA A 71 -4.88 7.83 1.43
CA ALA A 71 -6.11 7.28 2.02
C ALA A 71 -6.46 5.90 1.41
N ARG A 72 -6.40 5.76 0.08
CA ARG A 72 -6.64 4.48 -0.60
C ARG A 72 -5.62 3.41 -0.21
N LEU A 73 -4.35 3.78 -0.03
CA LEU A 73 -3.31 2.86 0.43
C LEU A 73 -3.54 2.40 1.86
N VAL A 74 -3.97 3.28 2.76
CA VAL A 74 -4.36 2.91 4.12
C VAL A 74 -5.51 1.91 4.09
N THR A 75 -6.56 2.18 3.31
CA THR A 75 -7.67 1.23 3.14
C THR A 75 -7.20 -0.12 2.59
N ALA A 76 -6.32 -0.14 1.59
CA ALA A 76 -5.77 -1.37 1.04
C ALA A 76 -4.92 -2.16 2.06
N ILE A 77 -4.13 -1.45 2.89
CA ILE A 77 -3.35 -2.05 3.99
C ILE A 77 -4.28 -2.72 5.01
N GLU A 78 -5.36 -2.04 5.39
CA GLU A 78 -6.35 -2.62 6.31
C GLU A 78 -7.05 -3.83 5.69
N GLN A 79 -7.57 -3.71 4.48
CA GLN A 79 -8.23 -4.81 3.77
C GLN A 79 -7.31 -6.03 3.61
N ALA A 80 -6.05 -5.80 3.22
CA ALA A 80 -5.05 -6.86 3.10
C ALA A 80 -4.87 -7.60 4.43
N ALA A 81 -4.94 -6.93 5.57
CA ALA A 81 -4.83 -7.56 6.88
C ALA A 81 -6.03 -8.46 7.21
N TRP A 82 -7.24 -8.06 6.81
CA TRP A 82 -8.49 -8.76 7.16
C TRP A 82 -8.91 -9.87 6.20
N LEU A 83 -8.37 -9.92 4.99
CA LEU A 83 -8.71 -10.92 3.95
C LEU A 83 -8.46 -12.40 4.35
N LEU A 84 -7.82 -12.69 5.49
CA LEU A 84 -7.69 -14.05 6.05
C LEU A 84 -8.81 -14.44 7.04
N SER A 85 -9.65 -13.52 7.50
CA SER A 85 -10.68 -13.79 8.52
C SER A 85 -11.97 -14.39 7.96
N LYS A 86 -11.97 -14.85 6.69
CA LYS A 86 -13.20 -15.18 5.94
C LYS A 86 -13.20 -16.54 5.23
N ILE A 87 -12.36 -17.48 5.66
CA ILE A 87 -12.40 -18.90 5.24
C ILE A 87 -12.63 -19.75 6.47
#